data_AF-A0A091RKC9-F1
#
_entry.id   AF-A0A091RKC9-F1
#
_cell.length_a   1.000
_cell.length_b   1.000
_cell.length_c   1.000
_cell.angle_alpha   90.00
_cell.angle_beta   90.00
_cell.angle_gamma   90.00
#
_symmetry.space_group_name_H-M   'P 1'
#
loop_
_entity.id
_entity.type
_entity.pdbx_description
1 polymer ?
#
loop_
_entity_poly.entity_id
_entity_poly.type
_entity_poly.pdbx_seq_one_letter_code
_entity_poly.pdbx_strand_id
1 'polypeptide(L)'
;AVTRAAAEAPPRPGGPPPSRIIGISLQEAQQILNVSNLNAEEIQKNYDHLFKVNDKSVGGSFYLQSKVVRAKERLDEELRIQAKDEKKGWKAET
;
A
#
# COMPACT_ATOMS: atom_id res chain seq x y z
N ALA A 1 17.13 34.85 37.18
CA ALA A 1 17.76 33.57 36.81
C ALA A 1 16.71 32.67 36.19
N VAL A 2 17.13 31.93 35.16
CA VAL A 2 16.35 31.08 34.25
C VAL A 2 15.85 29.80 34.94
N THR A 3 14.66 29.30 34.58
CA THR A 3 14.50 27.95 33.98
C THR A 3 13.05 27.66 33.60
N ARG A 4 12.91 27.12 32.38
CA ARG A 4 11.72 26.60 31.74
C ARG A 4 11.38 25.22 32.32
N ALA A 5 10.10 24.86 32.33
CA ALA A 5 9.67 23.47 32.27
C ALA A 5 8.50 23.37 31.30
N ALA A 6 8.82 23.07 30.03
CA ALA A 6 7.84 22.65 29.04
C ALA A 6 7.51 21.18 29.35
N ALA A 7 6.32 20.92 29.85
CA ALA A 7 5.80 19.57 29.99
C ALA A 7 5.56 18.99 28.58
N GLU A 8 6.20 17.86 28.31
CA GLU A 8 6.02 17.02 27.12
C GLU A 8 4.53 16.73 26.87
N ALA A 9 4.07 17.09 25.68
CA ALA A 9 2.77 16.65 25.17
C ALA A 9 2.85 15.16 24.77
N PRO A 10 1.79 14.37 24.97
CA PRO A 10 1.77 12.96 24.57
C PRO A 10 1.97 12.79 23.06
N PRO A 11 2.52 11.65 22.61
CA PRO A 11 2.76 11.39 21.19
C PRO A 11 1.44 11.48 20.41
N ARG A 12 1.41 12.35 19.40
CA ARG A 12 0.26 12.56 18.53
C ARG A 12 -0.03 11.26 17.75
N PRO A 13 -1.27 10.76 17.72
CA PRO A 13 -1.68 9.71 16.80
C PRO A 13 -1.81 10.34 15.43
N GLY A 14 -0.69 10.51 14.73
CA GLY A 14 -0.62 11.34 13.53
C GLY A 14 0.68 11.12 12.78
N GLY A 15 0.99 9.85 12.48
CA GLY A 15 1.90 9.56 11.38
C GLY A 15 1.36 10.19 10.08
N PRO A 16 2.23 10.50 9.10
CA PRO A 16 1.79 11.10 7.85
C PRO A 16 0.63 10.27 7.27
N PRO A 17 -0.46 10.91 6.81
CA PRO A 17 -1.57 10.19 6.22
C PRO A 17 -1.02 9.31 5.08
N PRO A 18 -1.42 8.03 4.98
CA PRO A 18 -0.94 7.16 3.92
C PRO A 18 -1.17 7.87 2.60
N SER A 19 -0.12 7.97 1.79
CA SER A 19 -0.09 8.70 0.52
C SER A 19 -1.36 8.43 -0.29
N ARG A 20 -2.27 9.40 -0.29
CA ARG A 20 -3.63 9.30 -0.87
C ARG A 20 -3.66 9.32 -2.40
N ILE A 21 -2.49 9.21 -3.03
CA ILE A 21 -2.29 9.37 -4.48
C ILE A 21 -3.08 8.31 -5.26
N ILE A 22 -3.42 7.17 -4.64
CA ILE A 22 -4.14 6.06 -5.28
C ILE A 22 -5.35 5.61 -4.43
N GLY A 23 -6.21 6.52 -3.97
CA GLY A 23 -7.58 6.21 -3.51
C GLY A 23 -7.81 5.21 -2.35
N ILE A 24 -6.79 4.49 -1.88
CA ILE A 24 -6.75 3.49 -0.80
C ILE A 24 -5.33 3.42 -0.22
N SER A 25 -5.21 3.06 1.05
CA SER A 25 -3.92 2.87 1.73
C SER A 25 -3.23 1.56 1.32
N LEU A 26 -1.93 1.45 1.63
CA LEU A 26 -1.17 0.21 1.42
C LEU A 26 -1.79 -0.95 2.18
N GLN A 27 -2.19 -0.71 3.43
CA GLN A 27 -2.81 -1.71 4.30
C GLN A 27 -4.16 -2.18 3.74
N GLU A 28 -5.01 -1.26 3.25
CA GLU A 28 -6.26 -1.63 2.60
C GLU A 28 -6.01 -2.45 1.32
N ALA A 29 -5.00 -2.10 0.53
CA ALA A 29 -4.65 -2.85 -0.67
C ALA A 29 -4.18 -4.28 -0.34
N GLN A 30 -3.36 -4.44 0.70
CA GLN A 30 -2.93 -5.74 1.23
C GLN A 30 -4.13 -6.60 1.68
N GLN A 31 -5.07 -5.99 2.39
CA GLN A 31 -6.30 -6.68 2.84
C GLN A 31 -7.19 -7.09 1.67
N ILE A 32 -7.37 -6.22 0.67
CA ILE A 32 -8.20 -6.52 -0.51
C ILE A 32 -7.62 -7.69 -1.30
N LEU A 33 -6.30 -7.74 -1.51
CA LEU A 33 -5.64 -8.84 -2.23
C LEU A 33 -5.27 -10.01 -1.32
N ASN A 34 -5.57 -9.95 -0.02
CA ASN A 34 -5.20 -10.96 0.97
C ASN A 34 -3.71 -11.34 0.89
N VAL A 35 -2.84 -10.35 0.93
CA VAL A 35 -1.38 -10.51 0.94
C VAL A 35 -0.79 -9.88 2.18
N SER A 36 0.18 -10.54 2.80
CA SER A 36 0.86 -10.02 4.01
C SER A 36 2.21 -9.41 3.70
N ASN A 37 2.86 -9.86 2.63
CA ASN A 37 4.17 -9.39 2.20
C ASN A 37 4.10 -8.81 0.78
N LEU A 38 5.01 -7.91 0.46
CA LEU A 38 5.14 -7.36 -0.89
C LEU A 38 5.91 -8.33 -1.80
N ASN A 39 5.23 -9.41 -2.19
CA ASN A 39 5.74 -10.36 -3.17
C ASN A 39 4.94 -10.21 -4.48
N ALA A 40 5.63 -9.86 -5.57
CA ALA A 40 5.03 -9.63 -6.87
C ALA A 40 4.26 -10.86 -7.41
N GLU A 41 4.77 -12.08 -7.18
CA GLU A 41 4.12 -13.31 -7.65
C GLU A 41 2.81 -13.58 -6.89
N GLU A 42 2.83 -13.39 -5.57
CA GLU A 42 1.66 -13.58 -4.71
C GLU A 42 0.57 -12.54 -5.03
N ILE A 43 0.97 -11.28 -5.20
CA ILE A 43 0.08 -10.18 -5.60
C ILE A 43 -0.60 -10.51 -6.93
N GLN A 44 0.17 -10.93 -7.94
CA GLN A 44 -0.37 -11.23 -9.27
C GLN A 44 -1.34 -12.42 -9.22
N LYS A 45 -0.97 -13.51 -8.53
CA LYS A 45 -1.81 -14.69 -8.38
C LYS A 45 -3.15 -14.37 -7.71
N ASN A 46 -3.12 -13.63 -6.60
CA ASN A 46 -4.33 -13.29 -5.87
C ASN A 46 -5.19 -12.29 -6.65
N TYR A 47 -4.56 -11.33 -7.34
CA TYR A 47 -5.24 -10.41 -8.25
C TYR A 47 -5.99 -11.18 -9.34
N ASP A 48 -5.34 -12.10 -10.07
CA ASP A 48 -5.97 -12.82 -11.17
C ASP A 48 -7.17 -13.65 -10.71
N HIS A 49 -7.03 -14.30 -9.56
CA HIS A 49 -8.13 -15.04 -8.93
C HIS A 49 -9.29 -14.11 -8.57
N LEU A 50 -9.03 -13.06 -7.79
CA LEU A 50 -10.06 -12.13 -7.31
C LEU A 50 -10.72 -11.34 -8.45
N PHE A 51 -9.96 -10.97 -9.48
CA PHE A 51 -10.47 -10.27 -10.64
C PHE A 51 -11.43 -11.15 -11.45
N LYS A 52 -11.07 -12.42 -11.65
CA LYS A 52 -11.89 -13.39 -12.40
C LYS A 52 -13.20 -13.72 -11.68
N VAL A 53 -13.16 -13.97 -10.37
CA VAL A 53 -14.37 -14.33 -9.61
C VAL A 53 -15.33 -13.15 -9.40
N ASN A 54 -14.85 -11.91 -9.53
CA ASN A 54 -15.67 -10.70 -9.45
C ASN A 54 -16.14 -10.17 -10.81
N ASP A 55 -15.90 -10.91 -11.89
CA ASP A 55 -16.36 -10.51 -13.21
C ASP A 55 -17.89 -10.46 -13.30
N LYS A 56 -18.43 -9.44 -13.97
CA LYS A 56 -19.89 -9.26 -14.10
C LYS A 56 -20.57 -10.43 -14.78
N SER A 57 -19.91 -11.07 -15.75
CA SER A 57 -20.49 -12.17 -16.52
C SER A 57 -20.70 -13.43 -15.69
N VAL A 58 -20.04 -13.56 -14.55
CA VAL A 58 -20.22 -14.68 -13.60
C VAL A 58 -21.01 -14.29 -12.34
N GLY A 59 -21.70 -13.15 -12.37
CA GLY A 59 -22.48 -12.66 -11.23
C GLY A 59 -21.68 -11.84 -10.21
N GLY A 60 -20.46 -11.43 -10.55
CA GLY A 60 -19.65 -10.52 -9.76
C GLY A 60 -20.10 -9.05 -9.85
N SER A 61 -19.44 -8.19 -9.07
CA SER A 61 -19.75 -6.76 -8.99
C SER A 61 -18.63 -5.93 -9.60
N PHE A 62 -19.01 -4.98 -10.47
CA PHE A 62 -18.07 -3.97 -10.99
C PHE A 62 -17.31 -3.25 -9.88
N TYR A 63 -18.01 -2.94 -8.79
CA TYR A 63 -17.45 -2.18 -7.69
C TYR A 63 -16.35 -2.98 -7.01
N LEU A 64 -16.59 -4.26 -6.74
CA LEU A 64 -15.61 -5.15 -6.13
C LEU A 64 -14.42 -5.40 -7.06
N GLN A 65 -14.68 -5.66 -8.35
CA GLN A 65 -13.63 -5.80 -9.35
C GLN A 65 -12.77 -4.53 -9.45
N SER A 66 -13.39 -3.34 -9.44
CA SER A 66 -12.68 -2.05 -9.43
C SER A 66 -11.82 -1.87 -8.18
N LYS A 67 -12.27 -2.36 -7.02
CA LYS A 67 -11.47 -2.34 -5.78
C LYS A 67 -10.25 -3.26 -5.87
N VAL A 68 -10.40 -4.44 -6.46
CA VAL A 68 -9.28 -5.38 -6.71
C VAL A 68 -8.24 -4.75 -7.65
N VAL A 69 -8.67 -4.07 -8.72
CA VAL A 69 -7.77 -3.34 -9.61
C VAL A 69 -7.01 -2.24 -8.87
N ARG A 70 -7.71 -1.43 -8.07
CA ARG A 70 -7.09 -0.34 -7.30
C ARG A 70 -6.08 -0.86 -6.28
N ALA A 71 -6.38 -1.98 -5.63
CA ALA A 71 -5.45 -2.63 -4.69
C ALA A 71 -4.16 -3.06 -5.38
N LYS A 72 -4.27 -3.67 -6.57
CA LYS A 72 -3.11 -4.08 -7.37
C LYS A 72 -2.25 -2.89 -7.80
N GLU A 73 -2.88 -1.83 -8.33
CA GLU A 73 -2.18 -0.58 -8.69
C GLU A 73 -1.39 0.01 -7.51
N ARG A 74 -1.99 0.02 -6.31
CA ARG A 74 -1.33 0.54 -5.10
C ARG A 74 -0.14 -0.30 -4.67
N LEU A 75 -0.22 -1.63 -4.76
CA LEU A 75 0.87 -2.53 -4.37
C LEU A 75 2.01 -2.54 -5.39
N ASP A 76 1.68 -2.49 -6.69
CA ASP A 76 2.67 -2.36 -7.77
C ASP A 76 3.50 -1.07 -7.62
N GLU A 77 2.86 0.05 -7.24
CA GLU A 77 3.58 1.29 -6.99
C GLU A 77 4.51 1.18 -5.76
N GLU A 78 4.09 0.47 -4.70
CA GLU A 78 4.95 0.25 -3.54
C GLU A 78 6.20 -0.55 -3.89
N LEU A 79 6.04 -1.64 -4.66
CA LEU A 79 7.15 -2.44 -5.18
C LEU A 79 8.11 -1.59 -6.02
N ARG A 80 7.57 -0.69 -6.84
CA ARG A 80 8.36 0.22 -7.67
C ARG A 80 9.13 1.25 -6.83
N ILE A 81 8.55 1.75 -5.75
CA ILE A 81 9.21 2.66 -4.81
C ILE A 81 10.36 1.93 -4.11
N GLN A 82 10.12 0.73 -3.58
CA GLN A 82 11.15 -0.08 -2.91
C GLN A 82 12.34 -0.38 -3.83
N ALA A 83 12.08 -0.81 -5.06
CA ALA A 83 13.14 -1.08 -6.04
C ALA A 83 13.97 0.16 -6.42
N LYS A 84 13.41 1.37 -6.30
CA LYS A 84 14.14 2.63 -6.52
C LYS A 84 15.00 3.02 -5.34
N ASP A 85 14.51 2.81 -4.12
CA ASP A 85 15.27 3.10 -2.90
C ASP A 85 16.52 2.22 -2.80
N GLU A 86 16.40 0.92 -3.12
CA GLU A 86 17.54 -0.01 -3.19
C GLU A 86 18.62 0.46 -4.18
N LYS A 87 18.21 0.94 -5.36
CA LYS A 87 19.16 1.44 -6.38
C LYS A 87 19.82 2.77 -6.01
N LYS A 88 19.21 3.56 -5.13
CA LYS A 88 19.83 4.80 -4.61
C LYS A 88 20.86 4.47 -3.52
N GLY A 89 20.58 3.50 -2.65
CA GLY A 89 21.53 3.04 -1.64
C GLY A 89 22.85 2.56 -2.25
N TRP A 90 22.77 1.73 -3.30
CA TRP A 90 23.97 1.22 -3.99
C TRP A 90 24.86 2.32 -4.61
N LYS A 91 24.26 3.43 -5.07
CA LYS A 91 25.00 4.53 -5.70
C LYS A 91 25.60 5.53 -4.70
N ALA A 92 25.20 5.47 -3.43
CA ALA A 92 25.75 6.35 -2.39
C ALA A 92 26.99 5.75 -1.70
N GLU A 93 27.26 4.47 -1.90
CA GLU A 93 28.38 3.72 -1.29
C GLU A 93 29.57 3.45 -2.24
N THR A 94 29.53 3.98 -3.47
CA THR A 94 30.64 3.93 -4.46
C THR A 94 31.07 5.33 -4.87
#